data_AF-A0A3B0CM24-F1
#
_entry.id   AF-A0A3B0CM24-F1
#
_cell.length_a   1.000
_cell.length_b   1.000
_cell.length_c   1.000
_cell.angle_alpha   90.00
_cell.angle_beta   90.00
_cell.angle_gamma   90.00
#
_symmetry.space_group_name_H-M   'P 1'
#
loop_
_entity.id
_entity.type
_entity.pdbx_description
1 polymer ?
#
loop_
_entity_poly.entity_id
_entity_poly.type
_entity_poly.pdbx_seq_one_letter_code
_entity_poly.pdbx_strand_id
1 'polypeptide(L)'
;MLHRLVLRKRKPHMKRKMRIRRKVLRKSRFKSAAPASPGGTYDEGYNAGYNSGYNGGHEEGYRQGRYDGEGRNEWKDGVEGLIDSFIPSYEILPDFTAEQIVAAGVEHLRPQMRHLLTPEEIGARILHALDTRSPFSLVRIGDGEILTLSQGVVLSVDQVREQGYFLGYAGIDVPDFEARDQLRDAIRLASVVGIPKLRVRNYQPLAIAAFRAHGLDYHSLALTDSLINYYLYQAGYMSKIVSGRRVLIAGKLAEPLADYMRRNGVHVVDTITPVEGVKDVPRVMAEIATRDFDIALVAAGIAAVLISQRIATELGKVAIDFGHLANSMIKGEAPFQ
;
A
#
# COMPACT_ATOMS: atom_id res chain seq x y z
N MET A 1 22.49 15.73 -84.59
CA MET A 1 22.49 14.31 -85.02
C MET A 1 21.81 13.47 -83.94
N LEU A 2 20.50 13.26 -84.10
CA LEU A 2 19.73 12.29 -83.34
C LEU A 2 20.02 10.89 -83.90
N HIS A 3 20.26 9.91 -83.03
CA HIS A 3 19.94 8.52 -83.37
C HIS A 3 19.20 7.84 -82.21
N ARG A 4 17.91 7.60 -82.47
CA ARG A 4 17.01 6.71 -81.74
C ARG A 4 17.53 5.27 -81.79
N LEU A 5 17.39 4.53 -80.70
CA LEU A 5 17.21 3.08 -80.76
C LEU A 5 16.16 2.58 -79.76
N VAL A 6 14.98 2.41 -80.35
CA VAL A 6 13.89 1.44 -80.13
C VAL A 6 13.90 0.61 -78.83
N LEU A 7 12.84 0.86 -78.04
CA LEU A 7 12.27 0.03 -76.99
C LEU A 7 11.96 -1.40 -77.46
N ARG A 8 12.47 -2.40 -76.72
CA ARG A 8 11.93 -3.78 -76.75
C ARG A 8 11.36 -4.13 -75.38
N LYS A 9 10.02 -4.16 -75.30
CA LYS A 9 9.24 -4.56 -74.12
C LYS A 9 9.59 -6.00 -73.71
N ARG A 10 10.21 -6.18 -72.54
CA ARG A 10 10.27 -7.48 -71.84
C ARG A 10 9.12 -7.55 -70.84
N LYS A 11 8.27 -8.57 -71.02
CA LYS A 11 7.13 -8.89 -70.13
C LYS A 11 7.62 -9.18 -68.70
N PRO A 12 6.86 -8.78 -67.66
CA PRO A 12 7.22 -9.05 -66.28
C PRO A 12 7.04 -10.54 -65.98
N HIS A 13 8.12 -11.19 -65.53
CA HIS A 13 8.05 -12.55 -65.03
C HIS A 13 7.37 -12.53 -63.66
N MET A 14 6.11 -12.95 -63.61
CA MET A 14 5.39 -13.25 -62.38
C MET A 14 6.17 -14.30 -61.57
N LYS A 15 6.79 -13.89 -60.46
CA LYS A 15 7.26 -14.83 -59.44
C LYS A 15 6.06 -15.31 -58.62
N ARG A 16 5.83 -16.62 -58.69
CA ARG A 16 4.78 -17.38 -58.01
C ARG A 16 4.68 -17.01 -56.52
N LYS A 17 3.46 -16.67 -56.08
CA LYS A 17 3.04 -16.68 -54.68
C LYS A 17 3.32 -18.07 -54.09
N MET A 18 4.30 -18.17 -53.19
CA MET A 18 4.41 -19.33 -52.30
C MET A 18 3.21 -19.29 -51.34
N ARG A 19 2.21 -20.15 -51.60
CA ARG A 19 1.20 -20.52 -50.61
C ARG A 19 1.92 -21.34 -49.54
N ILE A 20 2.21 -20.71 -48.40
CA ILE A 20 2.54 -21.44 -47.17
C ILE A 20 1.31 -22.27 -46.82
N ARG A 21 1.39 -23.59 -47.03
CA ARG A 21 0.40 -24.55 -46.53
C ARG A 21 0.45 -24.46 -45.00
N ARG A 22 -0.56 -23.85 -44.38
CA ARG A 22 -0.88 -24.07 -42.97
C ARG A 22 -1.07 -25.58 -42.77
N LYS A 23 -0.10 -26.25 -42.13
CA LYS A 23 -0.33 -27.56 -41.53
C LYS A 23 -1.33 -27.33 -40.40
N VAL A 24 -2.58 -27.68 -40.66
CA VAL A 24 -3.59 -27.87 -39.62
C VAL A 24 -3.09 -29.02 -38.76
N LEU A 25 -2.59 -28.72 -37.57
CA LEU A 25 -2.36 -29.68 -36.50
C LEU A 25 -3.74 -30.23 -36.09
N ARG A 26 -4.14 -31.33 -36.74
CA ARG A 26 -5.23 -32.19 -36.25
C ARG A 26 -4.81 -32.68 -34.86
N LYS A 27 -5.47 -32.16 -33.80
CA LYS A 27 -5.47 -32.78 -32.47
C LYS A 27 -5.95 -34.22 -32.60
N SER A 28 -5.03 -35.19 -32.65
CA SER A 28 -5.39 -36.58 -32.42
C SER A 28 -5.67 -36.73 -30.94
N ARG A 29 -6.92 -37.02 -30.59
CA ARG A 29 -7.28 -37.59 -29.28
C ARG A 29 -6.64 -38.97 -29.19
N PHE A 30 -5.39 -39.03 -28.73
CA PHE A 30 -4.83 -40.23 -28.13
C PHE A 30 -5.03 -40.12 -26.63
N LYS A 31 -6.00 -40.87 -26.10
CA LYS A 31 -6.02 -41.25 -24.68
C LYS A 31 -4.84 -42.19 -24.46
N SER A 32 -3.69 -41.68 -24.05
CA SER A 32 -2.67 -42.49 -23.42
C SER A 32 -3.06 -42.66 -21.96
N ALA A 33 -3.65 -43.82 -21.64
CA ALA A 33 -3.78 -44.25 -20.25
C ALA A 33 -2.36 -44.44 -19.70
N ALA A 34 -2.02 -43.68 -18.66
CA ALA A 34 -0.79 -43.91 -17.91
C ALA A 34 -0.88 -45.26 -17.18
N PRO A 35 0.21 -46.05 -17.12
CA PRO A 35 0.21 -47.27 -16.32
C PRO A 35 0.08 -46.90 -14.84
N ALA A 36 -0.89 -47.51 -14.17
CA ALA A 36 -1.09 -47.36 -12.74
C ALA A 36 0.17 -47.88 -12.01
N SER A 37 0.91 -46.95 -11.41
CA SER A 37 1.93 -47.29 -10.41
C SER A 37 1.22 -47.40 -9.05
N PRO A 38 1.38 -48.51 -8.31
CA PRO A 38 0.74 -48.67 -7.02
C PRO A 38 1.57 -47.93 -5.97
N GLY A 39 1.03 -46.86 -5.38
CA GLY A 39 1.57 -46.37 -4.11
C GLY A 39 1.49 -44.88 -3.77
N GLY A 40 1.06 -43.99 -4.67
CA GLY A 40 0.97 -42.56 -4.33
C GLY A 40 -0.34 -42.21 -3.64
N THR A 41 -0.30 -41.68 -2.42
CA THR A 41 -1.50 -41.20 -1.72
C THR A 41 -2.06 -39.95 -2.42
N TYR A 42 -3.36 -39.69 -2.29
CA TYR A 42 -4.05 -38.54 -2.90
C TYR A 42 -3.34 -37.20 -2.61
N ASP A 43 -2.70 -37.09 -1.44
CA ASP A 43 -1.95 -35.92 -1.01
C ASP A 43 -0.66 -35.68 -1.81
N GLU A 44 -0.01 -36.73 -2.34
CA GLU A 44 1.22 -36.59 -3.14
C GLU A 44 0.93 -36.00 -4.53
N GLY A 45 -0.17 -36.41 -5.16
CA GLY A 45 -0.61 -35.87 -6.45
C GLY A 45 -1.11 -34.42 -6.36
N TYR A 46 -1.80 -34.08 -5.27
CA TYR A 46 -2.24 -32.71 -4.98
C TYR A 46 -1.06 -31.78 -4.70
N ASN A 47 -0.11 -32.21 -3.86
CA ASN A 47 1.09 -31.43 -3.54
C ASN A 47 2.02 -31.27 -4.75
N ALA A 48 2.18 -32.31 -5.58
CA ALA A 48 2.98 -32.21 -6.81
C ALA A 48 2.34 -31.28 -7.85
N GLY A 49 1.00 -31.33 -8.02
CA GLY A 49 0.27 -30.42 -8.91
C GLY A 49 0.28 -28.98 -8.43
N TYR A 50 0.10 -28.77 -7.12
CA TYR A 50 0.15 -27.44 -6.48
C TYR A 50 1.55 -26.83 -6.57
N ASN A 51 2.60 -27.58 -6.23
CA ASN A 51 3.98 -27.11 -6.31
C ASN A 51 4.42 -26.87 -7.76
N SER A 52 4.00 -27.71 -8.71
CA SER A 52 4.32 -27.52 -10.13
C SER A 52 3.59 -26.32 -10.74
N GLY A 53 2.31 -26.11 -10.39
CA GLY A 53 1.56 -24.92 -10.79
C GLY A 53 2.06 -23.63 -10.15
N TYR A 54 2.44 -23.69 -8.87
CA TYR A 54 3.05 -22.57 -8.14
C TYR A 54 4.42 -22.22 -8.69
N ASN A 55 5.31 -23.21 -8.88
CA ASN A 55 6.64 -22.99 -9.43
C ASN A 55 6.58 -22.54 -10.89
N GLY A 56 5.70 -23.12 -11.70
CA GLY A 56 5.50 -22.72 -13.10
C GLY A 56 4.97 -21.30 -13.23
N GLY A 57 3.96 -20.92 -12.44
CA GLY A 57 3.44 -19.56 -12.41
C GLY A 57 4.44 -18.55 -11.84
N HIS A 58 5.23 -18.95 -10.84
CA HIS A 58 6.30 -18.13 -10.28
C HIS A 58 7.44 -17.90 -11.30
N GLU A 59 7.90 -18.95 -11.97
CA GLU A 59 8.94 -18.85 -13.01
C GLU A 59 8.47 -18.04 -14.22
N GLU A 60 7.22 -18.23 -14.65
CA GLU A 60 6.63 -17.46 -15.73
C GLU A 60 6.48 -15.99 -15.37
N GLY A 61 5.95 -15.68 -14.18
CA GLY A 61 5.86 -14.30 -13.69
C GLY A 61 7.23 -13.64 -13.48
N TYR A 62 8.22 -14.39 -12.98
CA TYR A 62 9.60 -13.90 -12.82
C TYR A 62 10.22 -13.56 -14.18
N ARG A 63 10.12 -14.48 -15.15
CA ARG A 63 10.61 -14.26 -16.51
C ARG A 63 9.90 -13.10 -17.17
N GLN A 64 8.58 -13.02 -17.02
CA GLN A 64 7.79 -11.91 -17.54
C GLN A 64 8.28 -10.59 -16.94
N GLY A 65 8.38 -10.45 -15.62
CA GLY A 65 8.87 -9.20 -15.01
C GLY A 65 10.31 -8.86 -15.36
N ARG A 66 11.19 -9.85 -15.46
CA ARG A 66 12.63 -9.63 -15.72
C ARG A 66 12.92 -9.28 -17.18
N TYR A 67 12.34 -10.02 -18.13
CA TYR A 67 12.73 -9.96 -19.54
C TYR A 67 11.64 -9.39 -20.45
N ASP A 68 10.37 -9.74 -20.22
CA ASP A 68 9.33 -9.54 -21.24
C ASP A 68 8.45 -8.28 -20.99
N GLY A 69 8.17 -7.98 -19.73
CA GLY A 69 7.26 -6.93 -19.28
C GLY A 69 5.77 -7.21 -19.59
N GLU A 70 4.92 -6.19 -19.44
CA GLU A 70 3.44 -6.32 -19.57
C GLU A 70 2.83 -5.56 -20.79
N GLY A 71 3.62 -4.81 -21.57
CA GLY A 71 3.09 -3.94 -22.62
C GLY A 71 3.29 -4.42 -24.07
N ARG A 72 2.96 -3.55 -25.03
CA ARG A 72 2.92 -3.88 -26.48
C ARG A 72 4.29 -4.08 -27.11
N ASN A 73 5.36 -3.75 -26.40
CA ASN A 73 6.74 -4.07 -26.78
C ASN A 73 7.27 -5.07 -25.73
N GLU A 74 7.02 -6.36 -25.99
CA GLU A 74 7.31 -7.54 -25.14
C GLU A 74 8.77 -7.72 -24.70
N TRP A 75 9.63 -6.72 -24.84
CA TRP A 75 10.99 -6.74 -24.33
C TRP A 75 11.35 -5.48 -23.54
N LYS A 76 10.81 -4.31 -23.90
CA LYS A 76 11.19 -3.02 -23.28
C LYS A 76 10.59 -2.79 -21.90
N ASP A 77 9.56 -3.54 -21.57
CA ASP A 77 8.79 -3.34 -20.34
C ASP A 77 9.32 -4.24 -19.20
N GLY A 78 10.22 -5.19 -19.49
CA GLY A 78 10.97 -5.96 -18.50
C GLY A 78 12.18 -5.18 -17.95
N VAL A 79 12.68 -5.58 -16.78
CA VAL A 79 13.82 -4.90 -16.13
C VAL A 79 15.06 -4.85 -17.03
N GLU A 80 15.39 -5.95 -17.72
CA GLU A 80 16.57 -6.02 -18.60
C GLU A 80 16.41 -5.12 -19.83
N GLY A 81 15.22 -5.07 -20.45
CA GLY A 81 14.97 -4.16 -21.56
C GLY A 81 14.96 -2.68 -21.16
N LEU A 82 14.52 -2.39 -19.93
CA LEU A 82 14.63 -1.05 -19.35
C LEU A 82 16.11 -0.65 -19.15
N ILE A 83 16.93 -1.56 -18.63
CA ILE A 83 18.38 -1.34 -18.48
C ILE A 83 19.03 -1.10 -19.84
N ASP A 84 18.76 -1.96 -20.84
CA ASP A 84 19.30 -1.82 -22.20
C ASP A 84 18.94 -0.46 -22.83
N SER A 85 17.75 0.07 -22.54
CA SER A 85 17.34 1.39 -23.04
C SER A 85 18.19 2.56 -22.53
N PHE A 86 18.97 2.36 -21.45
CA PHE A 86 19.93 3.33 -20.92
C PHE A 86 21.37 3.08 -21.38
N ILE A 87 21.67 1.94 -22.00
CA ILE A 87 23.01 1.63 -22.51
C ILE A 87 23.20 2.34 -23.87
N PRO A 88 24.30 3.10 -24.07
CA PRO A 88 24.59 3.70 -25.37
C PRO A 88 24.70 2.68 -26.50
N SER A 89 24.29 3.05 -27.71
CA SER A 89 24.11 2.11 -28.85
C SER A 89 25.36 1.33 -29.29
N TYR A 90 26.55 1.67 -28.79
CA TYR A 90 27.81 1.03 -29.14
C TYR A 90 28.59 0.54 -27.91
N GLU A 91 27.89 0.35 -26.79
CA GLU A 91 28.45 -0.13 -25.53
C GLU A 91 27.72 -1.40 -25.07
N ILE A 92 28.40 -2.22 -24.26
CA ILE A 92 27.82 -3.40 -23.61
C ILE A 92 28.12 -3.35 -22.11
N LEU A 93 27.24 -3.95 -21.30
CA LEU A 93 27.40 -4.09 -19.86
C LEU A 93 27.36 -5.59 -19.47
N PRO A 94 28.43 -6.36 -19.71
CA PRO A 94 28.37 -7.84 -19.68
C PRO A 94 28.42 -8.46 -18.28
N ASP A 95 28.97 -7.76 -17.28
CA ASP A 95 29.36 -8.37 -16.00
C ASP A 95 28.43 -8.04 -14.82
N PHE A 96 27.28 -7.43 -15.07
CA PHE A 96 26.35 -6.99 -14.04
C PHE A 96 24.95 -7.55 -14.26
N THR A 97 24.36 -8.11 -13.21
CA THR A 97 22.94 -8.49 -13.22
C THR A 97 22.05 -7.26 -13.02
N ALA A 98 20.79 -7.35 -13.45
CA ALA A 98 19.77 -6.35 -13.13
C ALA A 98 19.72 -5.99 -11.64
N GLU A 99 19.82 -6.96 -10.74
CA GLU A 99 19.84 -6.74 -9.29
C GLU A 99 21.04 -5.90 -8.84
N GLN A 100 22.23 -6.15 -9.39
CA GLN A 100 23.43 -5.38 -9.05
C GLN A 100 23.32 -3.94 -9.58
N ILE A 101 22.77 -3.76 -10.78
CA ILE A 101 22.53 -2.44 -11.37
C ILE A 101 21.51 -1.66 -10.55
N VAL A 102 20.39 -2.30 -10.18
CA VAL A 102 19.37 -1.69 -9.30
C VAL A 102 19.97 -1.35 -7.93
N ALA A 103 20.74 -2.26 -7.33
CA ALA A 103 21.39 -2.01 -6.04
C ALA A 103 22.36 -0.81 -6.10
N ALA A 104 23.18 -0.72 -7.15
CA ALA A 104 24.06 0.42 -7.38
C ALA A 104 23.28 1.72 -7.58
N GLY A 105 22.17 1.69 -8.32
CA GLY A 105 21.27 2.83 -8.49
C GLY A 105 20.61 3.26 -7.17
N VAL A 106 20.14 2.31 -6.35
CA VAL A 106 19.57 2.58 -5.03
C VAL A 106 20.61 3.21 -4.10
N GLU A 107 21.84 2.70 -4.11
CA GLU A 107 22.95 3.28 -3.34
C GLU A 107 23.25 4.72 -3.80
N HIS A 108 23.31 4.95 -5.11
CA HIS A 108 23.50 6.28 -5.67
C HIS A 108 22.40 7.26 -5.25
N LEU A 109 21.15 6.79 -5.09
CA LEU A 109 20.01 7.58 -4.64
C LEU A 109 19.92 7.70 -3.11
N ARG A 110 20.82 7.09 -2.33
CA ARG A 110 20.82 7.15 -0.86
C ARG A 110 20.72 8.58 -0.30
N PRO A 111 21.41 9.61 -0.84
CA PRO A 111 21.28 10.98 -0.34
C PRO A 111 19.88 11.59 -0.52
N GLN A 112 19.06 11.04 -1.43
CA GLN A 112 17.68 11.47 -1.68
C GLN A 112 16.66 10.73 -0.82
N MET A 113 17.07 9.65 -0.13
CA MET A 113 16.18 8.88 0.72
C MET A 113 15.73 9.73 1.91
N ARG A 114 14.44 9.59 2.25
CA ARG A 114 13.89 10.19 3.46
C ARG A 114 13.94 9.21 4.61
N HIS A 115 14.42 9.69 5.74
CA HIS A 115 14.35 8.96 6.99
C HIS A 115 12.89 8.98 7.51
N LEU A 116 12.39 7.80 7.87
CA LEU A 116 11.13 7.66 8.60
C LEU A 116 11.48 7.53 10.07
N LEU A 117 10.77 8.28 10.91
CA LEU A 117 10.96 8.25 12.36
C LEU A 117 10.75 6.83 12.89
N THR A 118 11.66 6.40 13.76
CA THR A 118 11.62 5.06 14.35
C THR A 118 10.58 4.93 15.46
N PRO A 119 10.19 3.71 15.87
CA PRO A 119 9.30 3.50 17.00
C PRO A 119 9.80 4.15 18.29
N GLU A 120 11.11 4.18 18.51
CA GLU A 120 11.73 4.79 19.69
C GLU A 120 11.57 6.32 19.66
N GLU A 121 11.82 6.94 18.50
CA GLU A 121 11.65 8.39 18.32
C GLU A 121 10.19 8.81 18.47
N ILE A 122 9.26 8.04 17.88
CA ILE A 122 7.82 8.30 18.01
C ILE A 122 7.35 8.10 19.45
N GLY A 123 7.75 6.98 20.07
CA GLY A 123 7.42 6.69 21.46
C GLY A 123 7.91 7.78 22.41
N ALA A 124 9.15 8.26 22.23
CA ALA A 124 9.69 9.37 23.01
C ALA A 124 8.91 10.67 22.82
N ARG A 125 8.51 11.00 21.58
CA ARG A 125 7.69 12.19 21.29
C ARG A 125 6.30 12.12 21.92
N ILE A 126 5.65 10.96 21.88
CA ILE A 126 4.35 10.74 22.52
C ILE A 126 4.47 10.93 24.04
N LEU A 127 5.46 10.27 24.67
CA LEU A 127 5.69 10.38 26.11
C LEU A 127 5.98 11.82 26.53
N HIS A 128 6.84 12.51 25.78
CA HIS A 128 7.12 13.93 26.01
C HIS A 128 5.84 14.77 25.95
N ALA A 129 4.99 14.57 24.95
CA ALA A 129 3.73 15.30 24.82
C ALA A 129 2.75 15.02 25.97
N LEU A 130 2.72 13.79 26.47
CA LEU A 130 1.93 13.41 27.64
C LEU A 130 2.46 14.04 28.94
N ASP A 131 3.77 14.15 29.09
CA ASP A 131 4.43 14.72 30.27
C ASP A 131 4.27 16.24 30.31
N THR A 132 4.41 16.91 29.16
CA THR A 132 4.28 18.37 29.03
C THR A 132 2.84 18.83 28.78
N ARG A 133 1.91 17.89 28.59
CA ARG A 133 0.51 18.15 28.21
C ARG A 133 0.40 19.00 26.94
N SER A 134 1.27 18.74 25.97
CA SER A 134 1.23 19.40 24.66
C SER A 134 0.41 18.59 23.66
N PRO A 135 -0.25 19.25 22.68
CA PRO A 135 -0.97 18.56 21.62
C PRO A 135 -0.06 17.64 20.81
N PHE A 136 -0.53 16.42 20.53
CA PHE A 136 0.18 15.50 19.65
C PHE A 136 -0.80 14.55 18.94
N SER A 137 -0.70 14.47 17.62
CA SER A 137 -1.45 13.49 16.82
C SER A 137 -0.53 12.59 16.01
N LEU A 138 -0.70 11.28 16.18
CA LEU A 138 -0.13 10.27 15.28
C LEU A 138 -1.25 9.75 14.39
N VAL A 139 -1.21 10.11 13.10
CA VAL A 139 -2.15 9.61 12.09
C VAL A 139 -1.44 8.65 11.16
N ARG A 140 -2.16 7.69 10.58
CA ARG A 140 -1.58 6.71 9.64
C ARG A 140 -2.40 6.71 8.35
N ILE A 141 -1.73 6.59 7.22
CA ILE A 141 -2.38 6.44 5.92
C ILE A 141 -2.15 5.03 5.39
N GLY A 142 -3.23 4.29 5.20
CA GLY A 142 -3.27 3.01 4.51
C GLY A 142 -3.79 3.16 3.08
N ASP A 143 -4.10 2.03 2.46
CA ASP A 143 -4.70 1.97 1.13
C ASP A 143 -6.05 2.71 1.07
N GLY A 144 -6.89 2.59 2.10
CA GLY A 144 -8.16 3.30 2.20
C GLY A 144 -8.01 4.83 2.17
N GLU A 145 -7.11 5.37 3.00
CA GLU A 145 -6.83 6.82 3.04
C GLU A 145 -6.22 7.29 1.72
N ILE A 146 -5.31 6.53 1.13
CA ILE A 146 -4.65 6.87 -0.14
C ILE A 146 -5.65 6.88 -1.30
N LEU A 147 -6.52 5.87 -1.38
CA LEU A 147 -7.58 5.82 -2.40
C LEU A 147 -8.56 6.97 -2.23
N THR A 148 -8.92 7.29 -0.98
CA THR A 148 -9.78 8.44 -0.64
C THR A 148 -9.14 9.75 -1.10
N LEU A 149 -7.85 9.97 -0.82
CA LEU A 149 -7.09 11.13 -1.30
C LEU A 149 -7.02 11.20 -2.84
N SER A 150 -6.95 10.06 -3.51
CA SER A 150 -6.73 9.99 -4.96
C SER A 150 -7.98 10.32 -5.79
N GLN A 151 -9.17 10.33 -5.18
CA GLN A 151 -10.46 10.56 -5.83
C GLN A 151 -10.49 11.85 -6.67
N GLY A 152 -10.60 11.68 -7.99
CA GLY A 152 -10.79 12.77 -8.95
C GLY A 152 -9.55 13.65 -9.17
N VAL A 153 -8.39 13.27 -8.63
CA VAL A 153 -7.13 14.04 -8.77
C VAL A 153 -5.98 13.21 -9.35
N VAL A 154 -5.83 11.96 -8.89
CA VAL A 154 -4.83 11.02 -9.43
C VAL A 154 -5.54 9.86 -10.12
N LEU A 155 -6.64 9.40 -9.55
CA LEU A 155 -7.49 8.35 -10.09
C LEU A 155 -8.86 8.93 -10.42
N SER A 156 -9.50 8.44 -11.48
CA SER A 156 -10.91 8.74 -11.73
C SER A 156 -11.79 8.17 -10.61
N VAL A 157 -12.98 8.71 -10.43
CA VAL A 157 -13.94 8.21 -9.44
C VAL A 157 -14.23 6.71 -9.66
N ASP A 158 -14.36 6.29 -10.92
CA ASP A 158 -14.63 4.89 -11.25
C ASP A 158 -13.43 3.98 -10.93
N GLN A 159 -12.20 4.43 -11.17
CA GLN A 159 -11.01 3.70 -10.75
C GLN A 159 -10.92 3.56 -9.23
N VAL A 160 -11.32 4.58 -8.47
CA VAL A 160 -11.38 4.47 -7.00
C VAL A 160 -12.47 3.50 -6.56
N ARG A 161 -13.64 3.48 -7.19
CA ARG A 161 -14.69 2.48 -6.88
C ARG A 161 -14.23 1.06 -7.17
N GLU A 162 -13.56 0.85 -8.29
CA GLU A 162 -13.05 -0.46 -8.71
C GLU A 162 -11.96 -0.96 -7.73
N GLN A 163 -11.00 -0.11 -7.40
CA GLN A 163 -9.86 -0.48 -6.54
C GLN A 163 -10.20 -0.44 -5.04
N GLY A 164 -11.19 0.36 -4.66
CA GLY A 164 -11.57 0.66 -3.29
C GLY A 164 -12.97 0.17 -2.93
N TYR A 165 -13.36 -1.02 -3.39
CA TYR A 165 -14.68 -1.61 -3.08
C TYR A 165 -14.97 -1.72 -1.57
N PHE A 166 -13.92 -1.71 -0.73
CA PHE A 166 -14.00 -1.75 0.73
C PHE A 166 -14.17 -0.37 1.38
N LEU A 167 -14.08 0.74 0.63
CA LEU A 167 -14.14 2.10 1.18
C LEU A 167 -15.47 2.40 1.87
N GLY A 168 -16.59 1.85 1.38
CA GLY A 168 -17.89 1.97 2.04
C GLY A 168 -17.88 1.40 3.45
N TYR A 169 -17.22 0.24 3.65
CA TYR A 169 -17.01 -0.34 4.98
C TYR A 169 -16.06 0.50 5.84
N ALA A 170 -15.07 1.16 5.22
CA ALA A 170 -14.15 2.09 5.89
C ALA A 170 -14.77 3.48 6.17
N GLY A 171 -16.04 3.69 5.82
CA GLY A 171 -16.79 4.90 6.15
C GLY A 171 -16.75 6.00 5.09
N ILE A 172 -16.53 5.66 3.82
CA ILE A 172 -16.48 6.57 2.67
C ILE A 172 -17.42 6.09 1.56
N ASP A 173 -18.34 6.96 1.15
CA ASP A 173 -19.25 6.73 0.02
C ASP A 173 -18.68 7.39 -1.25
N VAL A 174 -18.11 6.63 -2.18
CA VAL A 174 -17.40 7.19 -3.35
C VAL A 174 -18.38 7.71 -4.45
N PRO A 175 -18.28 8.98 -4.89
CA PRO A 175 -17.27 9.97 -4.50
C PRO A 175 -17.59 10.71 -3.20
N ASP A 176 -16.56 10.88 -2.37
CA ASP A 176 -16.63 11.75 -1.20
C ASP A 176 -15.45 12.75 -1.24
N PHE A 177 -15.66 13.87 -1.93
CA PHE A 177 -14.64 14.91 -2.06
C PHE A 177 -14.49 15.75 -0.78
N GLU A 178 -15.53 15.81 0.05
CA GLU A 178 -15.45 16.51 1.33
C GLU A 178 -14.54 15.72 2.28
N ALA A 179 -14.77 14.41 2.43
CA ALA A 179 -13.91 13.56 3.24
C ALA A 179 -12.47 13.53 2.71
N ARG A 180 -12.27 13.56 1.38
CA ARG A 180 -10.95 13.70 0.76
C ARG A 180 -10.23 14.97 1.23
N ASP A 181 -10.92 16.11 1.17
CA ASP A 181 -10.33 17.40 1.50
C ASP A 181 -10.10 17.54 3.01
N GLN A 182 -11.00 17.02 3.85
CA GLN A 182 -10.80 16.89 5.29
C GLN A 182 -9.58 16.02 5.62
N LEU A 183 -9.41 14.89 4.92
CA LEU A 183 -8.27 13.99 5.10
C LEU A 183 -6.96 14.65 4.71
N ARG A 184 -6.93 15.39 3.59
CA ARG A 184 -5.78 16.22 3.19
C ARG A 184 -5.39 17.19 4.30
N ASP A 185 -6.36 17.91 4.87
CA ASP A 185 -6.11 18.93 5.88
C ASP A 185 -5.67 18.32 7.21
N ALA A 186 -6.24 17.18 7.61
CA ALA A 186 -5.80 16.43 8.78
C ALA A 186 -4.34 15.95 8.62
N ILE A 187 -3.94 15.46 7.45
CA ILE A 187 -2.56 15.05 7.17
C ILE A 187 -1.61 16.25 7.26
N ARG A 188 -2.01 17.40 6.74
CA ARG A 188 -1.20 18.64 6.80
C ARG A 188 -0.96 19.11 8.23
N LEU A 189 -1.95 18.94 9.12
CA LEU A 189 -1.93 19.46 10.49
C LEU A 189 -1.45 18.43 11.54
N ALA A 190 -1.32 17.15 11.16
CA ALA A 190 -0.92 16.12 12.09
C ALA A 190 0.53 16.31 12.60
N SER A 191 0.79 15.92 13.84
CA SER A 191 2.13 16.00 14.41
C SER A 191 3.09 15.01 13.76
N VAL A 192 2.61 13.81 13.43
CA VAL A 192 3.33 12.77 12.69
C VAL A 192 2.36 12.01 11.79
N VAL A 193 2.81 11.70 10.57
CA VAL A 193 2.05 10.93 9.56
C VAL A 193 2.77 9.62 9.24
N GLY A 194 2.12 8.49 9.51
CA GLY A 194 2.58 7.17 9.08
C GLY A 194 2.26 6.93 7.61
N ILE A 195 3.25 6.73 6.76
CA ILE A 195 3.13 6.49 5.31
C ILE A 195 3.56 5.07 4.94
N PRO A 196 2.92 4.38 3.98
CA PRO A 196 3.38 3.06 3.59
C PRO A 196 4.77 3.13 2.94
N LYS A 197 5.67 2.26 3.41
CA LYS A 197 7.01 2.10 2.85
C LYS A 197 7.02 1.28 1.55
N LEU A 198 6.04 0.40 1.36
CA LEU A 198 6.04 -0.57 0.27
C LEU A 198 5.91 0.10 -1.11
N ARG A 199 6.82 -0.26 -2.03
CA ARG A 199 6.88 0.26 -3.41
C ARG A 199 6.03 -0.54 -4.39
N VAL A 200 4.76 -0.72 -4.07
CA VAL A 200 3.77 -1.33 -5.00
C VAL A 200 2.68 -0.32 -5.32
N ARG A 201 2.03 -0.48 -6.48
CA ARG A 201 1.19 0.53 -7.15
C ARG A 201 0.31 1.37 -6.21
N ASN A 202 -0.45 0.71 -5.33
CA ASN A 202 -1.48 1.35 -4.49
C ASN A 202 -0.97 1.82 -3.11
N TYR A 203 0.34 1.79 -2.87
CA TYR A 203 0.95 2.17 -1.60
C TYR A 203 1.84 3.40 -1.79
N GLN A 204 3.17 3.29 -1.59
CA GLN A 204 4.07 4.45 -1.62
C GLN A 204 3.93 5.29 -2.91
N PRO A 205 3.94 4.72 -4.13
CA PRO A 205 3.83 5.51 -5.36
C PRO A 205 2.53 6.31 -5.43
N LEU A 206 1.39 5.69 -5.11
CA LEU A 206 0.09 6.36 -5.12
C LEU A 206 -0.02 7.40 -3.99
N ALA A 207 0.50 7.11 -2.79
CA ALA A 207 0.54 8.08 -1.70
C ALA A 207 1.30 9.36 -2.09
N ILE A 208 2.49 9.21 -2.68
CA ILE A 208 3.30 10.35 -3.12
C ILE A 208 2.63 11.10 -4.28
N ALA A 209 1.98 10.40 -5.22
CA ALA A 209 1.21 11.02 -6.28
C ALA A 209 0.03 11.83 -5.73
N ALA A 210 -0.72 11.26 -4.79
CA ALA A 210 -1.84 11.93 -4.13
C ALA A 210 -1.38 13.16 -3.33
N PHE A 211 -0.29 13.04 -2.58
CA PHE A 211 0.29 14.18 -1.84
C PHE A 211 0.66 15.33 -2.78
N ARG A 212 1.35 15.02 -3.89
CA ARG A 212 1.71 16.04 -4.90
C ARG A 212 0.47 16.69 -5.52
N ALA A 213 -0.54 15.91 -5.87
CA ALA A 213 -1.79 16.42 -6.46
C ALA A 213 -2.55 17.37 -5.51
N HIS A 214 -2.40 17.19 -4.20
CA HIS A 214 -2.99 18.04 -3.16
C HIS A 214 -2.08 19.16 -2.64
N GLY A 215 -0.87 19.30 -3.20
CA GLY A 215 0.12 20.26 -2.69
C GLY A 215 0.55 19.98 -1.24
N LEU A 216 0.53 18.70 -0.82
CA LEU A 216 1.11 18.27 0.44
C LEU A 216 2.61 18.05 0.24
N ASP A 217 3.40 18.98 0.77
CA ASP A 217 4.85 18.83 0.78
C ASP A 217 5.29 17.80 1.83
N TYR A 218 5.45 16.55 1.42
CA TYR A 218 5.95 15.49 2.30
C TYR A 218 7.40 15.73 2.76
N HIS A 219 8.11 16.71 2.19
CA HIS A 219 9.42 17.10 2.70
C HIS A 219 9.34 17.89 4.00
N SER A 220 8.21 18.54 4.29
CA SER A 220 7.98 19.29 5.53
C SER A 220 7.21 18.51 6.60
N LEU A 221 6.70 17.31 6.27
CA LEU A 221 5.99 16.45 7.22
C LEU A 221 6.96 15.63 8.06
N ALA A 222 6.63 15.43 9.34
CA ALA A 222 7.26 14.39 10.15
C ALA A 222 6.65 13.04 9.78
N LEU A 223 7.43 12.18 9.12
CA LEU A 223 6.96 10.91 8.59
C LEU A 223 7.45 9.73 9.42
N THR A 224 6.61 8.70 9.54
CA THR A 224 6.94 7.38 10.08
C THR A 224 6.31 6.28 9.19
N ASP A 225 6.41 5.02 9.57
CA ASP A 225 5.77 3.91 8.84
C ASP A 225 4.25 3.86 9.11
N SER A 226 3.40 3.52 8.14
CA SER A 226 1.95 3.38 8.37
C SER A 226 1.58 2.21 9.30
N LEU A 227 2.51 1.29 9.54
CA LEU A 227 2.41 0.20 10.53
C LEU A 227 3.01 0.55 11.90
N ILE A 228 3.34 1.83 12.14
CA ILE A 228 3.97 2.30 13.38
C ILE A 228 3.22 1.90 14.66
N ASN A 229 1.90 1.72 14.62
CA ASN A 229 1.13 1.23 15.76
C ASN A 229 1.61 -0.16 16.22
N TYR A 230 1.87 -1.07 15.27
CA TYR A 230 2.43 -2.39 15.57
C TYR A 230 3.88 -2.30 16.03
N TYR A 231 4.67 -1.40 15.46
CA TYR A 231 6.07 -1.25 15.85
C TYR A 231 6.23 -0.62 17.24
N LEU A 232 5.37 0.34 17.61
CA LEU A 232 5.30 0.87 18.98
C LEU A 232 4.93 -0.23 19.98
N TYR A 233 4.01 -1.11 19.60
CA TYR A 233 3.67 -2.28 20.40
C TYR A 233 4.87 -3.24 20.54
N GLN A 234 5.50 -3.64 19.43
CA GLN A 234 6.65 -4.55 19.43
C GLN A 234 7.86 -4.00 20.20
N ALA A 235 8.06 -2.68 20.16
CA ALA A 235 9.12 -2.01 20.91
C ALA A 235 8.76 -1.77 22.40
N GLY A 236 7.61 -2.26 22.87
CA GLY A 236 7.18 -2.14 24.27
C GLY A 236 6.83 -0.71 24.71
N TYR A 237 6.49 0.17 23.75
CA TYR A 237 6.05 1.53 24.07
C TYR A 237 4.59 1.60 24.46
N MET A 238 3.77 0.62 24.06
CA MET A 238 2.33 0.69 24.30
C MET A 238 1.98 0.81 25.79
N SER A 239 2.53 -0.09 26.63
CA SER A 239 2.34 -0.02 28.08
C SER A 239 2.88 1.28 28.66
N LYS A 240 4.05 1.75 28.22
CA LYS A 240 4.63 3.02 28.68
C LYS A 240 3.72 4.22 28.38
N ILE A 241 3.13 4.25 27.19
CA ILE A 241 2.25 5.33 26.72
C ILE A 241 0.97 5.40 27.56
N VAL A 242 0.38 4.26 27.91
CA VAL A 242 -0.92 4.23 28.61
C VAL A 242 -0.81 4.12 30.14
N SER A 243 0.36 3.72 30.67
CA SER A 243 0.56 3.52 32.10
C SER A 243 0.37 4.81 32.89
N GLY A 244 -0.51 4.75 33.91
CA GLY A 244 -0.85 5.89 34.76
C GLY A 244 -1.61 7.01 34.06
N ARG A 245 -2.08 6.81 32.82
CA ARG A 245 -2.81 7.83 32.04
C ARG A 245 -4.30 7.52 31.97
N ARG A 246 -5.10 8.56 31.89
CA ARG A 246 -6.54 8.46 31.60
C ARG A 246 -6.72 8.27 30.11
N VAL A 247 -7.10 7.05 29.72
CA VAL A 247 -7.25 6.66 28.32
C VAL A 247 -8.71 6.76 27.91
N LEU A 248 -8.96 7.50 26.84
CA LEU A 248 -10.22 7.45 26.10
C LEU A 248 -10.05 6.55 24.89
N ILE A 249 -11.05 5.73 24.57
CA ILE A 249 -11.01 4.86 23.39
C ILE A 249 -12.20 5.20 22.48
N ALA A 250 -11.93 5.42 21.20
CA ALA A 250 -12.97 5.73 20.22
C ALA A 250 -12.90 4.78 19.02
N GLY A 251 -14.04 4.29 18.56
CA GLY A 251 -14.13 3.40 17.40
C GLY A 251 -15.18 2.30 17.56
N LYS A 252 -15.37 1.53 16.49
CA LYS A 252 -16.38 0.44 16.46
C LYS A 252 -16.17 -0.62 17.54
N LEU A 253 -14.91 -0.87 17.91
CA LEU A 253 -14.55 -1.84 18.95
C LEU A 253 -14.07 -1.17 20.24
N ALA A 254 -14.51 0.07 20.51
CA ALA A 254 -14.05 0.79 21.69
C ALA A 254 -14.37 0.04 22.99
N GLU A 255 -15.59 -0.48 23.15
CA GLU A 255 -15.99 -1.22 24.36
C GLU A 255 -15.20 -2.53 24.55
N PRO A 256 -15.13 -3.45 23.56
CA PRO A 256 -14.29 -4.64 23.70
C PRO A 256 -12.81 -4.35 23.98
N LEU A 257 -12.25 -3.30 23.35
CA LEU A 257 -10.87 -2.90 23.59
C LEU A 257 -10.70 -2.32 25.00
N ALA A 258 -11.63 -1.49 25.46
CA ALA A 258 -11.63 -0.93 26.80
C ALA A 258 -11.67 -2.02 27.87
N ASP A 259 -12.54 -3.00 27.72
CA ASP A 259 -12.62 -4.14 28.63
C ASP A 259 -11.32 -4.95 28.66
N TYR A 260 -10.72 -5.17 27.49
CA TYR A 260 -9.41 -5.82 27.39
C TYR A 260 -8.32 -5.00 28.10
N MET A 261 -8.23 -3.69 27.86
CA MET A 261 -7.21 -2.83 28.45
C MET A 261 -7.40 -2.67 29.96
N ARG A 262 -8.64 -2.53 30.45
CA ARG A 262 -8.95 -2.46 31.90
C ARG A 262 -8.51 -3.73 32.63
N ARG A 263 -8.76 -4.91 32.06
CA ARG A 263 -8.29 -6.19 32.63
C ARG A 263 -6.77 -6.28 32.72
N ASN A 264 -6.05 -5.53 31.88
CA ASN A 264 -4.60 -5.44 31.88
C ASN A 264 -4.08 -4.20 32.64
N GLY A 265 -4.89 -3.59 33.52
CA GLY A 265 -4.47 -2.53 34.42
C GLY A 265 -4.42 -1.12 33.81
N VAL A 266 -4.97 -0.92 32.62
CA VAL A 266 -5.05 0.41 31.98
C VAL A 266 -6.25 1.18 32.52
N HIS A 267 -6.04 2.46 32.85
CA HIS A 267 -7.10 3.34 33.33
C HIS A 267 -7.91 3.93 32.17
N VAL A 268 -8.82 3.12 31.62
CA VAL A 268 -9.76 3.56 30.58
C VAL A 268 -10.93 4.32 31.20
N VAL A 269 -10.92 5.64 31.04
CA VAL A 269 -11.92 6.56 31.62
C VAL A 269 -13.20 6.63 30.81
N ASP A 270 -13.12 6.41 29.50
CA ASP A 270 -14.27 6.58 28.62
C ASP A 270 -14.15 5.83 27.29
N THR A 271 -15.31 5.62 26.65
CA THR A 271 -15.48 4.92 25.39
C THR A 271 -16.48 5.67 24.51
N ILE A 272 -16.10 5.96 23.26
CA ILE A 272 -16.99 6.57 22.26
C ILE A 272 -17.23 5.58 21.13
N THR A 273 -18.47 5.10 21.00
CA THR A 273 -18.87 4.04 20.07
C THR A 273 -20.34 4.16 19.65
N PRO A 274 -20.73 3.70 18.44
CA PRO A 274 -19.84 3.37 17.33
C PRO A 274 -19.23 4.63 16.71
N VAL A 275 -18.25 4.44 15.83
CA VAL A 275 -17.80 5.48 14.89
C VAL A 275 -18.01 4.91 13.49
N GLU A 276 -19.01 5.41 12.78
CA GLU A 276 -19.48 4.88 11.49
C GLU A 276 -18.96 5.75 10.32
N GLY A 277 -17.66 5.96 10.29
CA GLY A 277 -17.00 6.68 9.19
C GLY A 277 -16.91 8.18 9.36
N VAL A 278 -16.58 8.87 8.27
CA VAL A 278 -16.19 10.30 8.31
C VAL A 278 -17.37 11.21 8.69
N LYS A 279 -18.59 10.85 8.29
CA LYS A 279 -19.81 11.61 8.63
C LYS A 279 -20.05 11.73 10.14
N ASP A 280 -19.53 10.79 10.92
CA ASP A 280 -19.68 10.75 12.37
C ASP A 280 -18.67 11.63 13.12
N VAL A 281 -17.61 12.10 12.45
CA VAL A 281 -16.53 12.85 13.10
C VAL A 281 -17.05 14.08 13.87
N PRO A 282 -18.00 14.90 13.38
CA PRO A 282 -18.54 16.02 14.15
C PRO A 282 -19.19 15.59 15.47
N ARG A 283 -20.01 14.52 15.45
CA ARG A 283 -20.67 13.96 16.63
C ARG A 283 -19.64 13.43 17.62
N VAL A 284 -18.70 12.62 17.14
CA VAL A 284 -17.65 12.01 17.96
C VAL A 284 -16.79 13.08 18.63
N MET A 285 -16.38 14.11 17.89
CA MET A 285 -15.60 15.22 18.47
C MET A 285 -16.38 15.99 19.53
N ALA A 286 -17.69 16.22 19.34
CA ALA A 286 -18.54 16.86 20.34
C ALA A 286 -18.63 16.02 21.63
N GLU A 287 -18.76 14.69 21.51
CA GLU A 287 -18.77 13.81 22.68
C GLU A 287 -17.42 13.78 23.40
N ILE A 288 -16.30 13.65 22.65
CA ILE A 288 -14.94 13.63 23.20
C ILE A 288 -14.62 14.92 23.96
N ALA A 289 -15.06 16.08 23.45
CA ALA A 289 -14.81 17.39 24.06
C ALA A 289 -15.40 17.52 25.49
N THR A 290 -16.35 16.67 25.86
CA THR A 290 -16.97 16.67 27.20
C THR A 290 -16.27 15.74 28.21
N ARG A 291 -15.25 14.98 27.78
CA ARG A 291 -14.56 13.98 28.61
C ARG A 291 -13.19 14.48 29.04
N ASP A 292 -12.76 14.08 30.24
CA ASP A 292 -11.44 14.43 30.76
C ASP A 292 -10.47 13.25 30.68
N PHE A 293 -9.54 13.33 29.73
CA PHE A 293 -8.57 12.29 29.42
C PHE A 293 -7.20 12.91 29.10
N ASP A 294 -6.17 12.06 29.08
CA ASP A 294 -4.80 12.46 28.75
C ASP A 294 -4.43 12.02 27.33
N ILE A 295 -4.90 10.83 26.94
CA ILE A 295 -4.67 10.24 25.63
C ILE A 295 -5.93 9.58 25.07
N ALA A 296 -6.14 9.72 23.75
CA ALA A 296 -7.15 8.99 23.01
C ALA A 296 -6.51 7.92 22.10
N LEU A 297 -7.04 6.69 22.13
CA LEU A 297 -6.75 5.63 21.17
C LEU A 297 -7.93 5.49 20.21
N VAL A 298 -7.72 5.77 18.93
CA VAL A 298 -8.80 5.87 17.94
C VAL A 298 -8.67 4.77 16.89
N ALA A 299 -9.64 3.85 16.83
CA ALA A 299 -9.69 2.73 15.89
C ALA A 299 -10.97 2.77 15.03
N ALA A 300 -10.97 3.66 14.04
CA ALA A 300 -12.17 4.04 13.27
C ALA A 300 -11.93 4.20 11.76
N GLY A 301 -10.99 3.45 11.17
CA GLY A 301 -10.66 3.58 9.74
C GLY A 301 -10.25 5.01 9.37
N ILE A 302 -10.77 5.53 8.26
CA ILE A 302 -10.43 6.86 7.75
C ILE A 302 -10.81 7.97 8.76
N ALA A 303 -11.90 7.78 9.50
CA ALA A 303 -12.31 8.73 10.55
C ALA A 303 -11.27 8.84 11.67
N ALA A 304 -10.45 7.81 11.91
CA ALA A 304 -9.42 7.85 12.94
C ALA A 304 -8.35 8.92 12.67
N VAL A 305 -8.03 9.16 11.40
CA VAL A 305 -7.09 10.23 11.00
C VAL A 305 -7.66 11.60 11.37
N LEU A 306 -8.92 11.84 11.02
CA LEU A 306 -9.60 13.10 11.29
C LEU A 306 -9.78 13.34 12.80
N ILE A 307 -10.29 12.35 13.52
CA ILE A 307 -10.52 12.44 14.97
C ILE A 307 -9.18 12.65 15.69
N SER A 308 -8.14 11.89 15.37
CA SER A 308 -6.86 12.01 16.08
C SER A 308 -6.21 13.37 15.85
N GLN A 309 -6.22 13.89 14.62
CA GLN A 309 -5.69 15.23 14.36
C GLN A 309 -6.51 16.32 15.06
N ARG A 310 -7.84 16.23 15.03
CA ARG A 310 -8.73 17.21 15.65
C ARG A 310 -8.64 17.19 17.18
N ILE A 311 -8.49 16.04 17.83
CA ILE A 311 -8.24 15.98 19.28
C ILE A 311 -6.98 16.77 19.66
N ALA A 312 -5.89 16.61 18.91
CA ALA A 312 -4.69 17.38 19.17
C ALA A 312 -4.90 18.89 18.96
N THR A 313 -5.51 19.26 17.84
CA THR A 313 -5.61 20.67 17.43
C THR A 313 -6.67 21.45 18.22
N GLU A 314 -7.82 20.83 18.49
CA GLU A 314 -8.97 21.48 19.13
C GLU A 314 -8.94 21.35 20.66
N LEU A 315 -8.42 20.23 21.18
CA LEU A 315 -8.47 19.94 22.62
C LEU A 315 -7.10 20.01 23.31
N GLY A 316 -6.01 20.17 22.54
CA GLY A 316 -4.67 20.24 23.11
C GLY A 316 -4.16 18.90 23.67
N LYS A 317 -4.75 17.76 23.26
CA LYS A 317 -4.49 16.43 23.84
C LYS A 317 -3.65 15.54 22.94
N VAL A 318 -3.25 14.39 23.47
CA VAL A 318 -2.57 13.36 22.69
C VAL A 318 -3.59 12.41 22.08
N ALA A 319 -3.47 12.11 20.80
CA ALA A 319 -4.30 11.10 20.13
C ALA A 319 -3.50 10.25 19.15
N ILE A 320 -3.79 8.96 19.15
CA ILE A 320 -3.14 7.97 18.31
C ILE A 320 -4.21 7.26 17.48
N ASP A 321 -4.05 7.32 16.16
CA ASP A 321 -4.71 6.40 15.26
C ASP A 321 -4.19 4.98 15.52
N PHE A 322 -5.00 4.20 16.22
CA PHE A 322 -4.68 2.90 16.76
C PHE A 322 -4.92 1.76 15.75
N GLY A 323 -5.77 2.00 14.76
CA GLY A 323 -6.07 1.07 13.68
C GLY A 323 -6.43 -0.34 14.12
N HIS A 324 -5.96 -1.30 13.33
CA HIS A 324 -6.25 -2.72 13.54
C HIS A 324 -5.46 -3.37 14.69
N LEU A 325 -4.55 -2.66 15.36
CA LEU A 325 -3.94 -3.18 16.59
C LEU A 325 -5.00 -3.46 17.67
N ALA A 326 -6.10 -2.69 17.68
CA ALA A 326 -7.28 -2.98 18.50
C ALA A 326 -7.77 -4.43 18.30
N ASN A 327 -7.90 -4.86 17.04
CA ASN A 327 -8.34 -6.21 16.70
C ASN A 327 -7.36 -7.26 17.23
N SER A 328 -6.07 -7.07 16.97
CA SER A 328 -5.02 -8.01 17.38
C SER A 328 -4.93 -8.14 18.90
N MET A 329 -5.12 -7.05 19.64
CA MET A 329 -5.18 -7.09 21.11
C MET A 329 -6.40 -7.88 21.61
N ILE A 330 -7.60 -7.57 21.10
CA ILE A 330 -8.84 -8.25 21.51
C ILE A 330 -8.77 -9.75 21.21
N LYS A 331 -8.19 -10.15 20.08
CA LYS A 331 -8.00 -11.55 19.68
C LYS A 331 -6.87 -12.27 20.43
N GLY A 332 -6.04 -11.54 21.18
CA GLY A 332 -4.87 -12.10 21.85
C GLY A 332 -3.66 -12.36 20.94
N GLU A 333 -3.69 -11.87 19.69
CA GLU A 333 -2.56 -11.94 18.74
C GLU A 333 -1.46 -10.93 19.08
N ALA A 334 -1.83 -9.84 19.76
CA ALA A 334 -0.92 -8.83 20.31
C ALA A 334 -1.23 -8.63 21.80
N PRO A 335 -0.84 -9.58 22.68
CA PRO A 335 -1.16 -9.49 24.10
C PRO A 335 -0.54 -8.24 24.74
N PHE A 336 -1.23 -7.60 25.68
CA PHE A 336 -0.71 -6.44 26.38
C PHE A 336 0.59 -6.80 27.13
N GLN A 337 1.66 -6.04 26.86
CA GLN A 337 3.02 -6.25 27.38
C GLN A 337 3.50 -5.05 28.16
#